data_AF-Q84GJ4-F1
#
_entry.id   AF-Q84GJ4-F1
#
_cell.length_a   1.000
_cell.length_b   1.000
_cell.length_c   1.000
_cell.angle_alpha   90.00
_cell.angle_beta   90.00
_cell.angle_gamma   90.00
#
_symmetry.space_group_name_H-M   'P 1'
#
loop_
_entity.id
_entity.type
_entity.pdbx_description
1 polymer ?
#
loop_
_entity_poly.entity_id
_entity_poly.type
_entity_poly.pdbx_seq_one_letter_code
_entity_poly.pdbx_strand_id
1 'polypeptide(L)'
;MPFVNKQFNYKDPVNGVDIAYIKIPNAGQMQVKAFKIHNKIWVIPERDTFTNPEEGDLNPPPEAKQVPVSYYDSTYLSTDNEKDNYLKGVTKLFERIYSTDLGRMLLTSIVRGIPFWGGSTIDTELKVIDTNCINVIQPDGSYRSEELNLVIIGPSADIIQFECKSFGHEVLNLTRNGYGSTQYIRFSPDFTFGFEESLEVDTNPLLGAGKFATDPAVTLAHELIHAGHRLYGIAINPNRVFKVNTNAYYEMSGLEVSFEELRTFGGHDAKFIDSLQENEFRLYYYNKFKDIASTLNKAKSIVGTTASLQYMKNVFKEKYLLSEDTSGKFSVDKLKFDKLYKMKTEIYTEDDNFVKFFKVLNRKTYLNFDKAVFKINIVPKVNYTIYDGFNLRNTNLAANFNGQNTEINNMNFTKLKNFTGLFEFYKLLCVRGIITSKTKSLDEGYNK
;
A
#
# COMPACT_ATOMS: atom_id res chain seq x y z
N MET A 1 -2.01 -4.07 -23.89
CA MET A 1 -1.69 -2.62 -23.85
C MET A 1 -0.99 -2.39 -22.52
N PRO A 2 0.25 -1.87 -22.51
CA PRO A 2 1.01 -1.65 -21.28
C PRO A 2 0.49 -0.45 -20.49
N PHE A 3 0.77 -0.40 -19.19
CA PHE A 3 0.50 0.77 -18.36
C PHE A 3 1.59 1.83 -18.54
N VAL A 4 2.85 1.41 -18.48
CA VAL A 4 4.05 2.21 -18.61
C VAL A 4 4.54 2.11 -20.06
N ASN A 5 4.30 3.17 -20.84
CA ASN A 5 4.57 3.19 -22.28
C ASN A 5 6.04 3.49 -22.64
N LYS A 6 6.89 3.82 -21.67
CA LYS A 6 8.32 4.11 -21.86
C LYS A 6 9.15 3.21 -20.96
N GLN A 7 10.24 2.67 -21.50
CA GLN A 7 11.26 2.03 -20.67
C GLN A 7 12.22 3.10 -20.17
N PHE A 8 12.34 3.23 -18.85
CA PHE A 8 13.24 4.18 -18.21
C PHE A 8 14.49 3.46 -17.70
N ASN A 9 15.63 4.14 -17.79
CA ASN A 9 16.82 3.81 -17.02
C ASN A 9 17.14 4.96 -16.07
N TYR A 10 17.68 4.66 -14.90
CA TYR A 10 17.95 5.69 -13.89
C TYR A 10 18.91 6.78 -14.42
N LYS A 11 19.86 6.41 -15.29
CA LYS A 11 20.85 7.33 -15.87
C LYS A 11 20.34 8.14 -17.07
N ASP A 12 19.11 7.92 -17.52
CA ASP A 12 18.53 8.71 -18.61
C ASP A 12 18.53 10.21 -18.25
N PRO A 13 18.87 11.11 -19.18
CA PRO A 13 18.98 12.54 -18.88
C PRO A 13 17.62 13.15 -18.51
N VAL A 14 17.65 14.18 -17.67
CA VAL A 14 16.43 14.92 -17.30
C VAL A 14 15.89 15.69 -18.50
N ASN A 15 14.57 15.66 -18.68
CA ASN A 15 13.86 16.33 -19.76
C ASN A 15 12.79 17.33 -19.28
N GLY A 16 12.54 17.42 -17.96
CA GLY A 16 11.56 18.34 -17.38
C GLY A 16 10.08 17.94 -17.58
N VAL A 17 9.83 16.77 -18.15
CA VAL A 17 8.48 16.25 -18.47
C VAL A 17 8.18 14.99 -17.69
N ASP A 18 8.86 13.90 -17.99
CA ASP A 18 8.67 12.59 -17.36
C ASP A 18 9.95 12.03 -16.72
N ILE A 19 11.09 12.71 -16.88
CA ILE A 19 12.32 12.49 -16.14
C ILE A 19 12.79 13.85 -15.65
N ALA A 20 12.78 14.08 -14.35
CA ALA A 20 13.14 15.38 -13.80
C ALA A 20 13.65 15.26 -12.36
N TYR A 21 14.39 16.26 -11.92
CA TYR A 21 14.50 16.53 -10.49
C TYR A 21 13.20 17.20 -10.02
N ILE A 22 12.65 16.75 -8.91
CA ILE A 22 11.40 17.28 -8.35
C ILE A 22 11.59 17.70 -6.89
N LYS A 23 10.77 18.63 -6.44
CA LYS A 23 10.58 18.95 -5.02
C LYS A 23 9.18 18.53 -4.59
N ILE A 24 9.11 17.68 -3.58
CA ILE A 24 7.85 17.32 -2.92
C ILE A 24 7.56 18.29 -1.77
N PRO A 25 6.32 18.38 -1.27
CA PRO A 25 6.01 19.16 -0.08
C PRO A 25 6.92 18.78 1.09
N ASN A 26 7.32 19.76 1.91
CA ASN A 26 8.16 19.60 3.10
C ASN A 26 9.60 19.07 2.90
N ALA A 27 10.06 18.72 1.70
CA ALA A 27 11.45 18.31 1.46
C ALA A 27 12.48 19.46 1.55
N GLY A 28 12.07 20.66 1.98
CA GLY A 28 12.91 21.85 2.04
C GLY A 28 13.51 22.20 0.67
N GLN A 29 14.84 22.26 0.60
CA GLN A 29 15.56 22.50 -0.66
C GLN A 29 15.94 21.21 -1.41
N MET A 30 15.71 20.02 -0.83
CA MET A 30 16.13 18.76 -1.42
C MET A 30 15.42 18.50 -2.75
N GLN A 31 16.21 18.11 -3.75
CA GLN A 31 15.75 17.77 -5.09
C GLN A 31 16.12 16.32 -5.37
N VAL A 32 15.14 15.53 -5.79
CA VAL A 32 15.32 14.10 -6.05
C VAL A 32 14.93 13.78 -7.47
N LYS A 33 15.67 12.88 -8.11
CA LYS A 33 15.38 12.46 -9.49
C LYS A 33 14.17 11.54 -9.49
N ALA A 34 13.20 11.83 -10.33
CA ALA A 34 11.93 11.12 -10.39
C ALA A 34 11.51 10.83 -11.84
N PHE A 35 10.68 9.80 -11.98
CA PHE A 35 10.22 9.27 -13.26
C PHE A 35 8.70 9.19 -13.28
N LYS A 36 8.06 9.86 -14.24
CA LYS A 36 6.62 9.81 -14.43
C LYS A 36 6.26 8.60 -15.28
N ILE A 37 5.98 7.48 -14.63
CA ILE A 37 5.72 6.20 -15.30
C ILE A 37 4.34 6.14 -15.99
N HIS A 38 3.39 6.95 -15.50
CA HIS A 38 2.06 7.12 -16.07
C HIS A 38 1.53 8.51 -15.72
N ASN A 39 0.45 8.96 -16.38
CA ASN A 39 -0.24 10.18 -15.95
C ASN A 39 -0.60 10.11 -14.44
N LYS A 40 -0.26 11.17 -13.70
CA LYS A 40 -0.46 11.34 -12.25
C LYS A 40 0.34 10.41 -11.33
N ILE A 41 1.24 9.56 -11.86
CA ILE A 41 1.99 8.58 -11.08
C ILE A 41 3.49 8.74 -11.32
N TRP A 42 4.23 8.97 -10.24
CA TRP A 42 5.69 9.14 -10.25
C TRP A 42 6.38 8.05 -9.43
N VAL A 43 7.66 7.79 -9.74
CA VAL A 43 8.55 6.93 -8.96
C VAL A 43 9.81 7.73 -8.61
N ILE A 44 10.21 7.71 -7.34
CA ILE A 44 11.46 8.28 -6.83
C ILE A 44 12.31 7.12 -6.29
N PRO A 45 13.31 6.66 -7.05
CA PRO A 45 14.22 5.59 -6.62
C PRO A 45 15.23 6.08 -5.56
N GLU A 46 14.76 6.52 -4.40
CA GLU A 46 15.57 7.01 -3.29
C GLU A 46 15.00 6.46 -1.97
N ARG A 47 15.86 6.23 -0.97
CA ARG A 47 15.42 5.95 0.40
C ARG A 47 14.69 7.17 0.96
N ASP A 48 13.56 6.93 1.62
CA ASP A 48 12.73 8.04 2.11
C ASP A 48 13.27 8.62 3.42
N THR A 49 14.11 9.64 3.26
CA THR A 49 14.63 10.50 4.33
C THR A 49 14.07 11.92 4.26
N PHE A 50 13.03 12.15 3.45
CA PHE A 50 12.59 13.50 3.07
C PHE A 50 11.10 13.74 3.20
N THR A 51 10.25 12.71 3.31
CA THR A 51 8.82 12.92 3.63
C THR A 51 8.58 13.24 5.10
N ASN A 52 9.41 12.68 5.99
CA ASN A 52 9.42 12.95 7.43
C ASN A 52 10.83 13.28 7.90
N PRO A 53 11.16 14.55 8.18
CA PRO A 53 12.48 14.96 8.65
C PRO A 53 12.91 14.31 9.97
N GLU A 54 11.97 13.83 10.79
CA GLU A 54 12.27 13.13 12.05
C GLU A 54 12.84 11.71 11.83
N GLU A 55 12.59 11.12 10.65
CA GLU A 55 13.03 9.78 10.26
C GLU A 55 14.18 9.83 9.23
N GLY A 56 15.08 10.82 9.34
CA GLY A 56 16.20 11.00 8.43
C GLY A 56 17.33 9.97 8.59
N ASP A 57 17.42 9.30 9.74
CA ASP A 57 18.39 8.24 10.00
C ASP A 57 17.86 6.88 9.50
N LEU A 58 18.69 6.18 8.72
CA LEU A 58 18.37 4.88 8.14
C LEU A 58 18.86 3.69 8.98
N ASN A 59 19.50 3.95 10.14
CA ASN A 59 19.92 2.91 11.07
C ASN A 59 18.73 2.28 11.82
N PRO A 60 18.92 1.09 12.42
CA PRO A 60 17.96 0.55 13.38
C PRO A 60 17.67 1.55 14.50
N PRO A 61 16.41 1.73 14.91
CA PRO A 61 16.06 2.60 16.03
C PRO A 61 16.63 2.07 17.36
N PRO A 62 16.75 2.94 18.38
CA PRO A 62 17.23 2.52 19.70
C PRO A 62 16.29 1.52 20.38
N GLU A 63 14.98 1.61 20.14
CA GLU A 63 13.98 0.64 20.57
C GLU A 63 13.47 -0.15 19.37
N ALA A 64 13.53 -1.48 19.46
CA ALA A 64 13.03 -2.34 18.40
C ALA A 64 11.54 -2.09 18.15
N LYS A 65 11.15 -1.96 16.89
CA LYS A 65 9.74 -1.86 16.51
C LYS A 65 9.00 -3.14 16.92
N GLN A 66 7.79 -2.98 17.45
CA GLN A 66 6.92 -4.10 17.88
C GLN A 66 6.24 -4.78 16.68
N VAL A 67 7.04 -5.29 15.76
CA VAL A 67 6.61 -6.02 14.56
C VAL A 67 7.31 -7.39 14.49
N PRO A 68 6.67 -8.43 13.94
CA PRO A 68 7.23 -9.78 13.92
C PRO A 68 8.50 -9.88 13.05
N VAL A 69 8.60 -9.06 12.00
CA VAL A 69 9.75 -9.03 11.10
C VAL A 69 10.13 -7.58 10.78
N SER A 70 11.42 -7.27 10.86
CA SER A 70 11.99 -5.99 10.44
C SER A 70 13.36 -6.21 9.77
N TYR A 71 13.76 -5.30 8.88
CA TYR A 71 15.07 -5.38 8.22
C TYR A 71 15.67 -4.01 7.96
N TYR A 72 16.93 -3.82 8.38
CA TYR A 72 17.63 -2.54 8.28
C TYR A 72 18.95 -2.73 7.54
N ASP A 73 19.15 -1.92 6.51
CA ASP A 73 20.41 -1.77 5.77
C ASP A 73 20.46 -0.33 5.26
N SER A 74 21.34 0.51 5.85
CA SER A 74 21.46 1.92 5.50
C SER A 74 22.11 2.14 4.13
N THR A 75 22.77 1.12 3.57
CA THR A 75 23.44 1.20 2.26
C THR A 75 22.54 0.80 1.10
N TYR A 76 21.42 0.13 1.37
CA TYR A 76 20.44 -0.25 0.35
C TYR A 76 19.88 0.97 -0.38
N LEU A 77 19.83 0.87 -1.72
CA LEU A 77 19.32 1.88 -2.66
C LEU A 77 20.18 3.15 -2.70
N SER A 78 21.47 3.04 -2.36
CA SER A 78 22.41 4.18 -2.41
C SER A 78 23.10 4.34 -3.77
N THR A 79 23.18 3.27 -4.58
CA THR A 79 23.89 3.29 -5.87
C THR A 79 22.97 3.42 -7.08
N ASP A 80 23.43 4.06 -8.16
CA ASP A 80 22.67 4.19 -9.41
C ASP A 80 22.15 2.85 -9.98
N ASN A 81 22.91 1.76 -9.80
CA ASN A 81 22.53 0.44 -10.30
C ASN A 81 21.34 -0.13 -9.51
N GLU A 82 21.33 0.05 -8.19
CA GLU A 82 20.18 -0.34 -7.35
C GLU A 82 18.96 0.51 -7.71
N LYS A 83 19.16 1.83 -7.90
CA LYS A 83 18.09 2.75 -8.29
C LYS A 83 17.48 2.41 -9.65
N ASP A 84 18.31 1.98 -10.60
CA ASP A 84 17.86 1.46 -11.89
C ASP A 84 17.07 0.15 -11.75
N ASN A 85 17.56 -0.80 -10.92
CA ASN A 85 16.86 -2.05 -10.66
C ASN A 85 15.51 -1.82 -9.94
N TYR A 86 15.48 -0.92 -8.96
CA TYR A 86 14.28 -0.49 -8.26
C TYR A 86 13.22 0.05 -9.23
N LEU A 87 13.62 0.99 -10.10
CA LEU A 87 12.73 1.59 -11.10
C LEU A 87 12.13 0.52 -12.02
N LYS A 88 12.96 -0.43 -12.48
CA LYS A 88 12.54 -1.56 -13.33
C LYS A 88 11.66 -2.57 -12.59
N GLY A 89 11.94 -2.83 -11.32
CA GLY A 89 11.15 -3.69 -10.45
C GLY A 89 9.76 -3.12 -10.23
N VAL A 90 9.67 -1.85 -9.80
CA VAL A 90 8.40 -1.15 -9.60
C VAL A 90 7.58 -1.12 -10.90
N THR A 91 8.17 -0.70 -12.02
CA THR A 91 7.44 -0.67 -13.31
C THR A 91 6.93 -2.05 -13.73
N LYS A 92 7.71 -3.11 -13.51
CA LYS A 92 7.28 -4.50 -13.78
C LYS A 92 6.10 -4.93 -12.92
N LEU A 93 6.03 -4.51 -11.65
CA LEU A 93 4.90 -4.79 -10.77
C LEU A 93 3.65 -4.01 -11.18
N PHE A 94 3.76 -2.75 -11.60
CA PHE A 94 2.63 -2.03 -12.19
C PHE A 94 2.08 -2.73 -13.44
N GLU A 95 2.95 -3.22 -14.33
CA GLU A 95 2.51 -4.01 -15.48
C GLU A 95 1.80 -5.30 -15.08
N ARG A 96 2.31 -6.02 -14.07
CA ARG A 96 1.66 -7.22 -13.54
C ARG A 96 0.28 -6.92 -12.98
N ILE A 97 0.16 -5.90 -12.14
CA ILE A 97 -1.12 -5.47 -11.57
C ILE A 97 -2.07 -5.09 -12.71
N TYR A 98 -1.63 -4.24 -13.65
CA TYR A 98 -2.43 -3.78 -14.78
C TYR A 98 -2.83 -4.90 -15.76
N SER A 99 -2.08 -5.99 -15.82
CA SER A 99 -2.40 -7.14 -16.67
C SER A 99 -3.63 -7.94 -16.21
N THR A 100 -4.11 -7.68 -14.99
CA THR A 100 -5.36 -8.25 -14.45
C THR A 100 -6.53 -7.28 -14.61
N ASP A 101 -7.74 -7.80 -14.77
CA ASP A 101 -8.94 -6.95 -14.89
C ASP A 101 -9.13 -6.07 -13.65
N LEU A 102 -8.95 -6.64 -12.45
CA LEU A 102 -9.05 -5.95 -11.18
C LEU A 102 -8.01 -4.83 -11.05
N GLY A 103 -6.74 -5.13 -11.34
CA GLY A 103 -5.67 -4.14 -11.25
C GLY A 103 -5.79 -3.04 -12.30
N ARG A 104 -6.29 -3.36 -13.50
CA ARG A 104 -6.65 -2.35 -14.50
C ARG A 104 -7.72 -1.39 -14.00
N MET A 105 -8.75 -1.90 -13.33
CA MET A 105 -9.79 -1.09 -12.70
C MET A 105 -9.23 -0.24 -11.55
N LEU A 106 -8.41 -0.81 -10.67
CA LEU A 106 -7.79 -0.09 -9.54
C LEU A 106 -6.87 1.03 -10.02
N LEU A 107 -5.97 0.76 -10.96
CA LEU A 107 -5.03 1.78 -11.46
C LEU A 107 -5.76 2.91 -12.22
N THR A 108 -6.80 2.58 -13.00
CA THR A 108 -7.65 3.60 -13.64
C THR A 108 -8.37 4.46 -12.59
N SER A 109 -8.87 3.81 -11.53
CA SER A 109 -9.48 4.44 -10.37
C SER A 109 -8.52 5.40 -9.66
N ILE A 110 -7.26 5.01 -9.45
CA ILE A 110 -6.22 5.86 -8.85
C ILE A 110 -5.93 7.07 -9.72
N VAL A 111 -5.77 6.90 -11.04
CA VAL A 111 -5.50 8.01 -11.98
C VAL A 111 -6.66 9.01 -12.03
N ARG A 112 -7.91 8.54 -11.98
CA ARG A 112 -9.10 9.42 -11.94
C ARG A 112 -9.37 10.01 -10.55
N GLY A 113 -8.73 9.47 -9.50
CA GLY A 113 -8.86 9.90 -8.11
C GLY A 113 -8.12 11.20 -7.77
N ILE A 114 -8.12 12.21 -8.65
CA ILE A 114 -7.40 13.48 -8.45
C ILE A 114 -7.83 14.12 -7.12
N PRO A 115 -6.92 14.52 -6.22
CA PRO A 115 -7.26 15.21 -4.98
C PRO A 115 -8.17 16.43 -5.20
N PHE A 116 -9.16 16.62 -4.33
CA PHE A 116 -10.15 17.68 -4.49
C PHE A 116 -9.55 19.09 -4.34
N TRP A 117 -10.06 20.04 -5.15
CA TRP A 117 -9.65 21.44 -5.13
C TRP A 117 -10.37 22.22 -4.02
N GLY A 118 -10.02 21.89 -2.79
CA GLY A 118 -10.57 22.48 -1.57
C GLY A 118 -9.64 23.45 -0.84
N GLY A 119 -8.65 24.03 -1.53
CA GLY A 119 -7.67 24.94 -0.93
C GLY A 119 -8.15 26.39 -0.78
N SER A 120 -9.36 26.70 -1.24
CA SER A 120 -9.97 28.02 -1.09
C SER A 120 -10.67 28.14 0.26
N THR A 121 -10.50 29.28 0.92
CA THR A 121 -11.34 29.68 2.07
C THR A 121 -12.62 30.41 1.62
N ILE A 122 -12.75 30.71 0.33
CA ILE A 122 -13.90 31.37 -0.30
C ILE A 122 -14.74 30.30 -1.00
N ASP A 123 -15.97 30.07 -0.51
CA ASP A 123 -16.91 29.03 -0.99
C ASP A 123 -17.25 29.11 -2.49
N THR A 124 -17.06 30.27 -3.13
CA THR A 124 -17.34 30.48 -4.56
C THR A 124 -16.13 30.20 -5.47
N GLU A 125 -14.98 29.82 -4.91
CA GLU A 125 -13.74 29.57 -5.66
C GLU A 125 -13.27 28.12 -5.51
N LEU A 126 -12.84 27.51 -6.62
CA LEU A 126 -12.06 26.27 -6.58
C LEU A 126 -10.57 26.58 -6.71
N LYS A 127 -9.78 26.05 -5.77
CA LYS A 127 -8.32 26.20 -5.74
C LYS A 127 -7.68 24.88 -5.31
N VAL A 128 -6.58 24.52 -5.98
CA VAL A 128 -5.77 23.36 -5.60
C VAL A 128 -5.23 23.50 -4.18
N ILE A 129 -5.01 22.38 -3.50
CA ILE A 129 -4.28 22.33 -2.23
C ILE A 129 -2.81 22.05 -2.56
N ASP A 130 -1.92 22.95 -2.18
CA ASP A 130 -0.52 22.95 -2.62
C ASP A 130 0.24 21.66 -2.26
N THR A 131 -0.11 21.02 -1.14
CA THR A 131 0.50 19.74 -0.72
C THR A 131 0.14 18.54 -1.63
N ASN A 132 -0.75 18.74 -2.61
CA ASN A 132 -1.08 17.77 -3.66
C ASN A 132 -0.32 18.02 -4.98
N CYS A 133 0.67 18.90 -4.96
CA CYS A 133 1.51 19.25 -6.10
C CYS A 133 2.99 18.94 -5.82
N ILE A 134 3.75 18.81 -6.90
CA ILE A 134 5.22 18.84 -6.89
C ILE A 134 5.72 19.98 -7.76
N ASN A 135 6.95 20.43 -7.53
CA ASN A 135 7.65 21.31 -8.46
C ASN A 135 8.61 20.49 -9.33
N VAL A 136 8.39 20.48 -10.64
CA VAL A 136 9.19 19.77 -11.64
C VAL A 136 10.23 20.72 -12.23
N ILE A 137 11.50 20.45 -11.95
CA ILE A 137 12.62 21.29 -12.38
C ILE A 137 12.92 21.02 -13.85
N GLN A 138 12.98 22.09 -14.63
CA GLN A 138 13.23 22.06 -16.07
C GLN A 138 14.74 22.11 -16.36
N PRO A 139 15.19 21.67 -17.55
CA PRO A 139 16.61 21.75 -17.94
C PRO A 139 17.21 23.16 -17.90
N ASP A 140 16.38 24.21 -18.02
CA ASP A 140 16.80 25.62 -17.94
C ASP A 140 16.91 26.16 -16.50
N GLY A 141 16.64 25.32 -15.48
CA GLY A 141 16.67 25.67 -14.06
C GLY A 141 15.37 26.27 -13.52
N SER A 142 14.38 26.57 -14.37
CA SER A 142 13.04 26.97 -13.93
C SER A 142 12.28 25.78 -13.34
N TYR A 143 11.12 26.02 -12.71
CA TYR A 143 10.24 24.94 -12.25
C TYR A 143 8.81 25.13 -12.72
N ARG A 144 8.14 24.01 -12.99
CA ARG A 144 6.71 23.92 -13.28
C ARG A 144 6.03 23.17 -12.15
N SER A 145 5.02 23.76 -11.52
CA SER A 145 4.19 23.05 -10.54
C SER A 145 3.24 22.07 -11.25
N GLU A 146 3.15 20.85 -10.75
CA GLU A 146 2.34 19.78 -11.35
C GLU A 146 1.57 19.02 -10.27
N GLU A 147 0.26 18.87 -10.46
CA GLU A 147 -0.58 18.01 -9.62
C GLU A 147 -0.39 16.53 -9.99
N LEU A 148 -0.37 15.69 -8.96
CA LEU A 148 -0.24 14.25 -9.07
C LEU A 148 -1.16 13.55 -8.08
N ASN A 149 -1.27 12.23 -8.20
CA ASN A 149 -2.09 11.42 -7.30
C ASN A 149 -1.22 10.50 -6.45
N LEU A 150 -0.16 9.93 -7.04
CA LEU A 150 0.63 8.88 -6.43
C LEU A 150 2.13 9.03 -6.70
N VAL A 151 2.92 8.78 -5.68
CA VAL A 151 4.37 8.61 -5.76
C VAL A 151 4.76 7.29 -5.11
N ILE A 152 5.57 6.49 -5.79
CA ILE A 152 6.27 5.35 -5.17
C ILE A 152 7.69 5.78 -4.82
N ILE A 153 8.07 5.60 -3.56
CA ILE A 153 9.38 5.97 -3.03
C ILE A 153 10.02 4.78 -2.33
N GLY A 154 11.36 4.75 -2.28
CA GLY A 154 12.06 3.73 -1.50
C GLY A 154 11.69 3.80 -0.02
N PRO A 155 11.88 2.71 0.73
CA PRO A 155 11.49 2.66 2.13
C PRO A 155 12.39 3.58 2.99
N SER A 156 11.91 3.87 4.21
CA SER A 156 12.70 4.52 5.26
C SER A 156 13.67 3.52 5.92
N ALA A 157 14.05 3.70 7.19
CA ALA A 157 15.03 2.87 7.90
C ALA A 157 14.68 1.37 7.87
N ASP A 158 13.44 1.02 8.25
CA ASP A 158 12.93 -0.35 8.13
C ASP A 158 12.48 -0.60 6.69
N ILE A 159 13.27 -1.41 5.97
CA ILE A 159 13.16 -1.60 4.52
C ILE A 159 11.86 -2.28 4.12
N ILE A 160 11.32 -3.14 4.99
CA ILE A 160 10.14 -3.95 4.71
C ILE A 160 8.88 -3.37 5.36
N GLN A 161 8.96 -2.22 6.03
CA GLN A 161 7.76 -1.51 6.47
C GLN A 161 7.20 -0.69 5.31
N PHE A 162 6.26 -1.27 4.59
CA PHE A 162 5.55 -0.61 3.51
C PHE A 162 4.30 0.09 4.05
N GLU A 163 4.04 1.30 3.55
CA GLU A 163 2.92 2.11 4.02
C GLU A 163 2.59 3.28 3.08
N CYS A 164 1.33 3.70 3.12
CA CYS A 164 0.82 4.91 2.48
C CYS A 164 0.93 6.14 3.40
N LYS A 165 1.79 7.08 3.03
CA LYS A 165 1.88 8.42 3.62
C LYS A 165 1.16 9.46 2.76
N SER A 166 0.79 10.58 3.38
CA SER A 166 0.31 11.77 2.69
C SER A 166 0.48 13.00 3.57
N PHE A 167 0.64 14.17 2.97
CA PHE A 167 0.70 15.42 3.71
C PHE A 167 -0.66 15.81 4.29
N GLY A 168 -0.63 16.41 5.48
CA GLY A 168 -1.80 16.94 6.16
C GLY A 168 -2.24 18.29 5.61
N HIS A 169 -3.29 18.81 6.25
CA HIS A 169 -3.77 20.17 6.09
C HIS A 169 -4.13 20.70 7.48
N GLU A 170 -4.00 22.00 7.72
CA GLU A 170 -4.21 22.61 9.04
C GLU A 170 -5.58 22.27 9.64
N VAL A 171 -6.65 22.35 8.82
CA VAL A 171 -8.03 22.09 9.24
C VAL A 171 -8.62 20.77 8.70
N LEU A 172 -8.25 20.38 7.48
CA LEU A 172 -8.95 19.34 6.74
C LEU A 172 -8.32 17.96 6.91
N ASN A 173 -9.14 16.98 7.28
CA ASN A 173 -8.75 15.57 7.26
C ASN A 173 -8.93 14.97 5.86
N LEU A 174 -8.01 15.30 4.93
CA LEU A 174 -8.14 15.03 3.49
C LEU A 174 -8.42 13.56 3.16
N THR A 175 -7.78 12.62 3.86
CA THR A 175 -7.96 11.18 3.61
C THR A 175 -9.28 10.62 4.12
N ARG A 176 -10.09 11.41 4.82
CA ARG A 176 -11.33 10.97 5.50
C ARG A 176 -12.53 11.88 5.28
N ASN A 177 -12.40 12.97 4.53
CA ASN A 177 -13.50 13.92 4.28
C ASN A 177 -14.01 13.87 2.83
N GLY A 178 -13.66 12.85 2.07
CA GLY A 178 -13.97 12.70 0.65
C GLY A 178 -13.04 13.45 -0.31
N TYR A 179 -12.18 14.37 0.16
CA TYR A 179 -11.36 15.19 -0.75
C TYR A 179 -10.24 14.37 -1.37
N GLY A 180 -9.55 13.63 -0.50
CA GLY A 180 -8.32 12.93 -0.78
C GLY A 180 -7.10 13.85 -0.89
N SER A 181 -5.93 13.23 -0.85
CA SER A 181 -4.62 13.87 -0.95
C SER A 181 -3.70 13.05 -1.85
N THR A 182 -2.58 13.62 -2.30
CA THR A 182 -1.52 12.86 -2.97
C THR A 182 -0.95 11.82 -2.00
N GLN A 183 -0.76 10.60 -2.49
CA GLN A 183 -0.26 9.47 -1.71
C GLN A 183 1.19 9.16 -2.05
N TYR A 184 1.98 8.89 -1.03
CA TYR A 184 3.38 8.52 -1.10
C TYR A 184 3.52 7.13 -0.50
N ILE A 185 3.79 6.13 -1.33
CA ILE A 185 3.94 4.75 -0.87
C ILE A 185 5.43 4.47 -0.68
N ARG A 186 5.82 4.18 0.57
CA ARG A 186 7.13 3.58 0.89
C ARG A 186 7.07 2.12 0.46
N PHE A 187 7.85 1.74 -0.54
CA PHE A 187 7.80 0.39 -1.10
C PHE A 187 9.16 -0.06 -1.63
N SER A 188 9.39 -1.37 -1.64
CA SER A 188 10.60 -1.97 -2.21
C SER A 188 10.28 -3.25 -3.01
N PRO A 189 10.61 -3.33 -4.31
CA PRO A 189 10.43 -4.54 -5.11
C PRO A 189 11.56 -5.57 -4.90
N ASP A 190 12.60 -5.22 -4.13
CA ASP A 190 13.82 -6.02 -3.99
C ASP A 190 13.81 -6.90 -2.73
N PHE A 191 12.73 -6.88 -1.95
CA PHE A 191 12.54 -7.69 -0.75
C PHE A 191 11.10 -8.22 -0.69
N THR A 192 10.91 -9.32 0.02
CA THR A 192 9.57 -9.83 0.33
C THR A 192 9.56 -10.59 1.66
N PHE A 193 8.36 -10.85 2.16
CA PHE A 193 8.12 -11.61 3.37
C PHE A 193 8.05 -13.12 3.10
N GLY A 194 8.36 -13.90 4.14
CA GLY A 194 8.15 -15.34 4.18
C GLY A 194 7.09 -15.73 5.19
N PHE A 195 6.13 -16.54 4.76
CA PHE A 195 5.06 -17.07 5.60
C PHE A 195 5.00 -18.60 5.53
N GLU A 196 4.23 -19.21 6.43
CA GLU A 196 3.94 -20.64 6.42
C GLU A 196 2.48 -20.86 6.03
N GLU A 197 2.21 -21.93 5.28
CA GLU A 197 0.88 -22.30 4.82
C GLU A 197 0.69 -23.81 4.93
N SER A 198 -0.49 -24.21 5.39
CA SER A 198 -0.89 -25.60 5.56
C SER A 198 -2.32 -25.89 5.09
N LEU A 199 -3.11 -24.87 4.74
CA LEU A 199 -4.50 -25.01 4.30
C LEU A 199 -4.62 -25.55 2.87
N GLU A 200 -3.65 -25.28 2.00
CA GLU A 200 -3.69 -25.72 0.60
C GLU A 200 -3.22 -27.17 0.38
N VAL A 201 -2.89 -27.91 1.45
CA VAL A 201 -2.51 -29.33 1.33
C VAL A 201 -3.66 -30.22 0.85
N ASP A 202 -4.90 -29.81 1.12
CA ASP A 202 -6.11 -30.53 0.68
C ASP A 202 -6.27 -30.50 -0.85
N THR A 203 -5.93 -29.37 -1.47
CA THR A 203 -6.03 -29.14 -2.92
C THR A 203 -4.71 -29.44 -3.65
N ASN A 204 -3.58 -29.31 -2.94
CA ASN A 204 -2.23 -29.50 -3.44
C ASN A 204 -1.45 -30.43 -2.49
N PRO A 205 -1.66 -31.76 -2.54
CA PRO A 205 -1.06 -32.71 -1.58
C PRO A 205 0.47 -32.81 -1.66
N LEU A 206 1.06 -32.27 -2.73
CA LEU A 206 2.51 -32.18 -2.94
C LEU A 206 3.01 -30.74 -2.70
N LEU A 207 2.33 -29.98 -1.85
CA LEU A 207 2.76 -28.64 -1.44
C LEU A 207 4.13 -28.73 -0.77
N GLY A 208 5.06 -27.89 -1.20
CA GLY A 208 6.42 -27.87 -0.67
C GLY A 208 6.48 -27.57 0.83
N ALA A 209 7.45 -28.16 1.52
CA ALA A 209 7.73 -27.86 2.92
C ALA A 209 8.34 -26.46 3.10
N GLY A 210 8.36 -25.97 4.34
CA GLY A 210 9.05 -24.74 4.69
C GLY A 210 8.25 -23.48 4.41
N LYS A 211 8.97 -22.38 4.12
CA LYS A 211 8.37 -21.05 3.94
C LYS A 211 8.07 -20.75 2.48
N PHE A 212 6.97 -20.05 2.26
CA PHE A 212 6.62 -19.47 0.96
C PHE A 212 6.85 -17.96 0.98
N ALA A 213 7.26 -17.42 -0.16
CA ALA A 213 7.47 -16.00 -0.34
C ALA A 213 6.20 -15.31 -0.84
N THR A 214 5.84 -14.20 -0.20
CA THR A 214 4.76 -13.32 -0.68
C THR A 214 5.14 -12.78 -2.06
N ASP A 215 4.22 -12.82 -3.02
CA ASP A 215 4.46 -12.17 -4.32
C ASP A 215 4.44 -10.64 -4.10
N PRO A 216 5.52 -9.90 -4.41
CA PRO A 216 5.59 -8.45 -4.19
C PRO A 216 4.52 -7.66 -4.96
N ALA A 217 3.89 -8.24 -5.98
CA ALA A 217 2.73 -7.62 -6.64
C ALA A 217 1.49 -7.57 -5.73
N VAL A 218 1.30 -8.56 -4.85
CA VAL A 218 0.23 -8.57 -3.85
C VAL A 218 0.48 -7.46 -2.83
N THR A 219 1.71 -7.36 -2.31
CA THR A 219 2.09 -6.31 -1.37
C THR A 219 1.94 -4.90 -1.96
N LEU A 220 2.36 -4.68 -3.21
CA LEU A 220 2.14 -3.39 -3.87
C LEU A 220 0.64 -3.13 -4.12
N ALA A 221 -0.14 -4.14 -4.47
CA ALA A 221 -1.57 -4.00 -4.64
C ALA A 221 -2.27 -3.60 -3.33
N HIS A 222 -1.87 -4.16 -2.19
CA HIS A 222 -2.34 -3.76 -0.85
C HIS A 222 -2.16 -2.26 -0.61
N GLU A 223 -0.94 -1.75 -0.82
CA GLU A 223 -0.67 -0.32 -0.67
C GLU A 223 -1.43 0.54 -1.70
N LEU A 224 -1.61 0.06 -2.93
CA LEU A 224 -2.40 0.78 -3.93
C LEU A 224 -3.90 0.84 -3.55
N ILE A 225 -4.42 -0.15 -2.83
CA ILE A 225 -5.80 -0.13 -2.30
C ILE A 225 -5.91 0.97 -1.23
N HIS A 226 -4.99 1.02 -0.27
CA HIS A 226 -4.93 2.12 0.71
C HIS A 226 -4.82 3.48 0.04
N ALA A 227 -3.94 3.62 -0.96
CA ALA A 227 -3.83 4.84 -1.73
C ALA A 227 -5.15 5.19 -2.43
N GLY A 228 -5.87 4.19 -2.96
CA GLY A 228 -7.21 4.33 -3.50
C GLY A 228 -8.22 4.87 -2.49
N HIS A 229 -8.28 4.32 -1.28
CA HIS A 229 -9.16 4.82 -0.22
C HIS A 229 -8.81 6.27 0.15
N ARG A 230 -7.53 6.57 0.31
CA ARG A 230 -7.03 7.88 0.73
C ARG A 230 -7.20 8.95 -0.34
N LEU A 231 -7.05 8.63 -1.63
CA LEU A 231 -7.32 9.54 -2.77
C LEU A 231 -8.80 9.89 -2.93
N TYR A 232 -9.69 8.98 -2.52
CA TYR A 232 -11.12 9.23 -2.49
C TYR A 232 -11.61 9.80 -1.17
N GLY A 233 -10.70 9.99 -0.20
CA GLY A 233 -11.01 10.53 1.12
C GLY A 233 -11.95 9.64 1.94
N ILE A 234 -11.88 8.32 1.74
CA ILE A 234 -12.74 7.31 2.39
C ILE A 234 -11.98 6.33 3.30
N ALA A 235 -10.71 6.60 3.60
CA ALA A 235 -9.94 5.78 4.54
C ALA A 235 -10.54 5.86 5.94
N ILE A 236 -10.63 4.73 6.64
CA ILE A 236 -11.14 4.72 8.02
C ILE A 236 -10.16 5.47 8.93
N ASN A 237 -10.69 6.12 9.97
CA ASN A 237 -9.86 6.78 10.96
C ASN A 237 -8.89 5.77 11.61
N PRO A 238 -7.56 6.02 11.62
CA PRO A 238 -6.58 5.11 12.19
C PRO A 238 -6.81 4.80 13.68
N ASN A 239 -7.52 5.68 14.41
CA ASN A 239 -7.88 5.45 15.81
C ASN A 239 -8.98 4.37 15.98
N ARG A 240 -9.63 3.93 14.89
CA ARG A 240 -10.56 2.78 14.89
C ARG A 240 -9.74 1.52 14.72
N VAL A 241 -9.35 0.93 15.86
CA VAL A 241 -8.55 -0.30 15.95
C VAL A 241 -9.37 -1.46 16.49
N PHE A 242 -9.04 -2.67 16.05
CA PHE A 242 -9.58 -3.89 16.62
C PHE A 242 -8.87 -4.20 17.95
N LYS A 243 -9.53 -3.87 19.07
CA LYS A 243 -8.95 -4.05 20.40
C LYS A 243 -8.95 -5.54 20.78
N VAL A 244 -7.81 -6.01 21.27
CA VAL A 244 -7.63 -7.35 21.80
C VAL A 244 -7.47 -7.33 23.32
N ASN A 245 -7.94 -8.39 23.99
CA ASN A 245 -7.60 -8.63 25.40
C ASN A 245 -6.15 -9.10 25.48
N THR A 246 -5.44 -8.71 26.54
CA THR A 246 -3.99 -8.97 26.70
C THR A 246 -3.62 -9.50 28.08
N ASN A 247 -4.59 -9.68 28.97
CA ASN A 247 -4.38 -9.97 30.39
C ASN A 247 -4.15 -11.47 30.66
N ALA A 248 -4.69 -12.37 29.85
CA ALA A 248 -4.49 -13.80 30.03
C ALA A 248 -3.11 -14.25 29.54
N TYR A 249 -2.60 -15.34 30.12
CA TYR A 249 -1.26 -15.85 29.82
C TYR A 249 -1.11 -16.35 28.37
N TYR A 250 -2.20 -16.78 27.73
CA TYR A 250 -2.24 -17.28 26.35
C TYR A 250 -2.60 -16.20 25.31
N GLU A 251 -3.04 -15.02 25.74
CA GLU A 251 -3.34 -13.89 24.86
C GLU A 251 -2.04 -13.23 24.38
N MET A 252 -2.06 -12.59 23.22
CA MET A 252 -0.93 -11.76 22.77
C MET A 252 -0.68 -10.62 23.77
N SER A 253 0.57 -10.17 23.91
CA SER A 253 0.89 -9.02 24.77
C SER A 253 0.28 -7.71 24.26
N GLY A 254 0.13 -7.62 22.93
CA GLY A 254 -0.52 -6.52 22.22
C GLY A 254 -0.55 -6.84 20.73
N LEU A 255 -1.57 -6.37 20.04
CA LEU A 255 -1.70 -6.44 18.60
C LEU A 255 -2.48 -5.21 18.14
N GLU A 256 -1.87 -4.41 17.26
CA GLU A 256 -2.54 -3.27 16.64
C GLU A 256 -2.94 -3.63 15.21
N VAL A 257 -4.24 -3.72 14.98
CA VAL A 257 -4.82 -3.87 13.63
C VAL A 257 -5.90 -2.83 13.48
N SER A 258 -5.77 -1.96 12.46
CA SER A 258 -6.76 -0.94 12.17
C SER A 258 -7.94 -1.52 11.38
N PHE A 259 -9.11 -0.90 11.50
CA PHE A 259 -10.26 -1.26 10.66
C PHE A 259 -9.97 -1.03 9.16
N GLU A 260 -9.11 -0.04 8.84
CA GLU A 260 -8.65 0.22 7.48
C GLU A 260 -7.84 -0.96 6.93
N GLU A 261 -7.01 -1.60 7.76
CA GLU A 261 -6.24 -2.78 7.41
C GLU A 261 -7.16 -4.00 7.16
N LEU A 262 -8.10 -4.25 8.08
CA LEU A 262 -9.08 -5.34 7.93
C LEU A 262 -9.89 -5.21 6.62
N ARG A 263 -10.34 -3.99 6.31
CA ARG A 263 -11.05 -3.69 5.06
C ARG A 263 -10.17 -3.96 3.83
N THR A 264 -8.92 -3.50 3.85
CA THR A 264 -8.00 -3.59 2.72
C THR A 264 -7.58 -5.04 2.46
N PHE A 265 -7.38 -5.81 3.52
CA PHE A 265 -7.12 -7.23 3.44
C PHE A 265 -8.29 -7.98 2.79
N GLY A 266 -9.53 -7.68 3.21
CA GLY A 266 -10.74 -8.29 2.67
C GLY A 266 -11.02 -9.68 3.27
N GLY A 267 -11.68 -10.53 2.50
CA GLY A 267 -11.86 -11.94 2.85
C GLY A 267 -12.57 -12.15 4.20
N HIS A 268 -11.96 -12.94 5.08
CA HIS A 268 -12.49 -13.17 6.42
C HIS A 268 -12.17 -12.04 7.39
N ASP A 269 -11.04 -11.36 7.22
CA ASP A 269 -10.59 -10.28 8.11
C ASP A 269 -11.54 -9.08 8.07
N ALA A 270 -12.01 -8.69 6.88
CA ALA A 270 -12.99 -7.62 6.74
C ALA A 270 -14.32 -7.92 7.45
N LYS A 271 -14.67 -9.21 7.65
CA LYS A 271 -15.91 -9.62 8.34
C LYS A 271 -15.83 -9.46 9.86
N PHE A 272 -14.68 -9.09 10.41
CA PHE A 272 -14.57 -8.70 11.82
C PHE A 272 -15.18 -7.32 12.08
N ILE A 273 -15.38 -6.51 11.04
CA ILE A 273 -16.14 -5.27 11.09
C ILE A 273 -17.63 -5.63 11.03
N ASP A 274 -18.37 -5.32 12.08
CA ASP A 274 -19.79 -5.65 12.12
C ASP A 274 -20.63 -4.77 11.16
N SER A 275 -21.84 -5.23 10.84
CA SER A 275 -22.75 -4.54 9.94
C SER A 275 -23.19 -3.15 10.43
N LEU A 276 -23.19 -2.90 11.74
CA LEU A 276 -23.55 -1.59 12.30
C LEU A 276 -22.44 -0.57 12.00
N GLN A 277 -21.19 -0.96 12.24
CA GLN A 277 -20.00 -0.15 11.97
C GLN A 277 -19.80 0.07 10.46
N GLU A 278 -20.01 -0.95 9.63
CA GLU A 278 -19.88 -0.76 8.18
C GLU A 278 -20.96 0.20 7.64
N ASN A 279 -22.19 0.15 8.18
CA ASN A 279 -23.23 1.12 7.85
C ASN A 279 -22.91 2.54 8.33
N GLU A 280 -22.30 2.68 9.52
CA GLU A 280 -21.80 3.96 10.06
C GLU A 280 -20.81 4.60 9.06
N PHE A 281 -19.80 3.85 8.62
CA PHE A 281 -18.80 4.34 7.68
C PHE A 281 -19.42 4.71 6.33
N ARG A 282 -20.23 3.82 5.75
CA ARG A 282 -20.88 4.05 4.46
C ARG A 282 -21.75 5.32 4.48
N LEU A 283 -22.52 5.54 5.54
CA LEU A 283 -23.34 6.74 5.68
C LEU A 283 -22.49 8.00 5.89
N TYR A 284 -21.43 7.91 6.70
CA TYR A 284 -20.49 9.00 6.92
C TYR A 284 -19.89 9.51 5.60
N TYR A 285 -19.33 8.62 4.78
CA TYR A 285 -18.74 9.02 3.50
C TYR A 285 -19.77 9.43 2.44
N TYR A 286 -20.98 8.87 2.48
CA TYR A 286 -22.08 9.36 1.64
C TYR A 286 -22.38 10.84 1.92
N ASN A 287 -22.40 11.23 3.20
CA ASN A 287 -22.58 12.63 3.58
C ASN A 287 -21.40 13.51 3.14
N LYS A 288 -20.16 13.02 3.27
CA LYS A 288 -18.98 13.75 2.77
C LYS A 288 -19.01 13.97 1.25
N PHE A 289 -19.52 13.02 0.48
CA PHE A 289 -19.66 13.20 -0.97
C PHE A 289 -20.76 14.23 -1.30
N LYS A 290 -21.83 14.31 -0.49
CA LYS A 290 -22.85 15.37 -0.63
C LYS A 290 -22.29 16.75 -0.34
N ASP A 291 -21.40 16.87 0.66
CA ASP A 291 -20.71 18.13 0.97
C ASP A 291 -19.89 18.60 -0.24
N ILE A 292 -19.14 17.71 -0.88
CA ILE A 292 -18.37 18.00 -2.10
C ILE A 292 -19.27 18.49 -3.24
N ALA A 293 -20.40 17.81 -3.49
CA ALA A 293 -21.35 18.22 -4.52
C ALA A 293 -21.90 19.64 -4.23
N SER A 294 -22.20 19.94 -2.96
CA SER A 294 -22.63 21.27 -2.52
C SER A 294 -21.55 22.33 -2.79
N THR A 295 -20.29 22.06 -2.45
CA THR A 295 -19.16 22.96 -2.74
C THR A 295 -19.02 23.24 -4.23
N LEU A 296 -19.08 22.21 -5.08
CA LEU A 296 -19.03 22.38 -6.54
C LEU A 296 -20.19 23.22 -7.09
N ASN A 297 -21.38 23.14 -6.50
CA ASN A 297 -22.54 23.94 -6.89
C ASN A 297 -22.38 25.43 -6.55
N LYS A 298 -21.74 25.74 -5.41
CA LYS A 298 -21.45 27.11 -4.98
C LYS A 298 -20.34 27.75 -5.81
N ALA A 299 -19.35 26.97 -6.24
CA ALA A 299 -18.21 27.48 -7.01
C ALA A 299 -18.64 28.20 -8.32
N LYS A 300 -18.20 29.45 -8.47
CA LYS A 300 -18.43 30.35 -9.61
C LYS A 300 -17.15 30.69 -10.38
N SER A 301 -15.99 30.51 -9.76
CA SER A 301 -14.68 30.76 -10.38
C SER A 301 -13.67 29.67 -10.01
N ILE A 302 -12.55 29.65 -10.75
CA ILE A 302 -11.42 28.75 -10.54
C ILE A 302 -10.14 29.59 -10.54
N VAL A 303 -9.20 29.28 -9.65
CA VAL A 303 -7.97 30.08 -9.45
C VAL A 303 -6.74 29.20 -9.62
N GLY A 304 -5.66 29.78 -10.19
CA GLY A 304 -4.36 29.12 -10.28
C GLY A 304 -4.20 28.15 -11.44
N THR A 305 -5.06 28.21 -12.46
CA THR A 305 -4.98 27.38 -13.67
C THR A 305 -5.57 28.09 -14.89
N THR A 306 -5.17 27.65 -16.08
CA THR A 306 -5.80 28.05 -17.35
C THR A 306 -6.98 27.15 -17.73
N ALA A 307 -7.20 26.04 -17.03
CA ALA A 307 -8.34 25.16 -17.26
C ALA A 307 -9.65 25.86 -16.85
N SER A 308 -10.73 25.59 -17.59
CA SER A 308 -12.04 26.19 -17.29
C SER A 308 -12.65 25.57 -16.03
N LEU A 309 -13.49 26.35 -15.33
CA LEU A 309 -14.26 25.85 -14.19
C LEU A 309 -15.12 24.63 -14.58
N GLN A 310 -15.71 24.64 -15.79
CA GLN A 310 -16.51 23.53 -16.30
C GLN A 310 -15.69 22.24 -16.43
N TYR A 311 -14.47 22.34 -16.97
CA TYR A 311 -13.58 21.19 -17.08
C TYR A 311 -13.29 20.59 -15.69
N MET A 312 -12.94 21.43 -14.71
CA MET A 312 -12.62 20.96 -13.37
C MET A 312 -13.83 20.37 -12.63
N LYS A 313 -15.02 20.97 -12.79
CA LYS A 313 -16.27 20.39 -12.29
C LYS A 313 -16.54 19.02 -12.89
N ASN A 314 -16.29 18.83 -14.20
CA ASN A 314 -16.47 17.54 -14.85
C ASN A 314 -15.46 16.48 -14.35
N VAL A 315 -14.20 16.86 -14.09
CA VAL A 315 -13.21 15.96 -13.45
C VAL A 315 -13.76 15.39 -12.14
N PHE A 316 -14.32 16.23 -11.27
CA PHE A 316 -14.86 15.78 -9.99
C PHE A 316 -16.23 15.09 -10.11
N LYS A 317 -17.07 15.47 -11.07
CA LYS A 317 -18.29 14.72 -11.42
C LYS A 317 -17.94 13.26 -11.73
N GLU A 318 -16.92 13.04 -12.55
CA GLU A 318 -16.45 11.71 -12.94
C GLU A 318 -15.78 10.95 -11.80
N LYS A 319 -14.95 11.62 -10.99
CA LYS A 319 -14.31 11.01 -9.80
C LYS A 319 -15.35 10.46 -8.83
N TYR A 320 -16.34 11.29 -8.48
CA TYR A 320 -17.32 10.97 -7.43
C TYR A 320 -18.63 10.37 -7.96
N LEU A 321 -18.73 10.13 -9.27
CA LEU A 321 -19.93 9.67 -9.99
C LEU A 321 -21.18 10.50 -9.67
N LEU A 322 -21.02 11.83 -9.64
CA LEU A 322 -22.12 12.76 -9.36
C LEU A 322 -23.15 12.75 -10.49
N SER A 323 -24.41 12.90 -10.11
CA SER A 323 -25.49 13.20 -11.06
C SER A 323 -25.57 14.71 -11.27
N GLU A 324 -25.75 15.15 -12.51
CA GLU A 324 -25.90 16.54 -12.89
C GLU A 324 -27.27 16.72 -13.54
N ASP A 325 -28.05 17.69 -13.06
CA ASP A 325 -29.34 18.02 -13.65
C ASP A 325 -29.20 18.98 -14.85
N THR A 326 -30.32 19.31 -15.49
CA THR A 326 -30.35 20.21 -16.65
C THR A 326 -29.89 21.64 -16.35
N SER A 327 -29.82 22.03 -15.08
CA SER A 327 -29.32 23.34 -14.63
C SER A 327 -27.83 23.34 -14.29
N GLY A 328 -27.15 22.19 -14.43
CA GLY A 328 -25.74 22.02 -14.08
C GLY A 328 -25.51 21.82 -12.57
N LYS A 329 -26.54 21.51 -11.79
CA LYS A 329 -26.42 21.25 -10.35
C LYS A 329 -26.05 19.80 -10.09
N PHE A 330 -25.01 19.59 -9.30
CA PHE A 330 -24.56 18.28 -8.86
C PHE A 330 -25.31 17.77 -7.64
N SER A 331 -25.55 16.46 -7.62
CA SER A 331 -26.06 15.72 -6.47
C SER A 331 -25.42 14.33 -6.40
N VAL A 332 -25.51 13.69 -5.23
CA VAL A 332 -25.05 12.31 -5.04
C VAL A 332 -26.26 11.39 -5.11
N ASP A 333 -26.32 10.56 -6.14
CA ASP A 333 -27.28 9.47 -6.20
C ASP A 333 -26.82 8.32 -5.29
N LYS A 334 -27.72 7.85 -4.42
CA LYS A 334 -27.38 6.82 -3.41
C LYS A 334 -26.95 5.50 -4.05
N LEU A 335 -27.57 5.09 -5.16
CA LEU A 335 -27.24 3.83 -5.84
C LEU A 335 -25.87 3.91 -6.52
N LYS A 336 -25.54 5.03 -7.18
CA LYS A 336 -24.20 5.27 -7.75
C LYS A 336 -23.13 5.31 -6.66
N PHE A 337 -23.42 5.99 -5.55
CA PHE A 337 -22.49 6.02 -4.42
C PHE A 337 -22.25 4.63 -3.85
N ASP A 338 -23.31 3.86 -3.55
CA ASP A 338 -23.17 2.53 -2.96
C ASP A 338 -22.36 1.60 -3.88
N LYS A 339 -22.55 1.68 -5.20
CA LYS A 339 -21.72 0.94 -6.19
C LYS A 339 -20.26 1.38 -6.17
N LEU A 340 -20.00 2.68 -6.15
CA LEU A 340 -18.64 3.22 -6.11
C LEU A 340 -17.93 2.83 -4.82
N TYR A 341 -18.57 3.07 -3.68
CA TYR A 341 -18.04 2.76 -2.36
C TYR A 341 -17.73 1.26 -2.23
N LYS A 342 -18.69 0.40 -2.59
CA LYS A 342 -18.49 -1.06 -2.64
C LYS A 342 -17.33 -1.48 -3.54
N MET A 343 -17.19 -0.87 -4.73
CA MET A 343 -16.06 -1.16 -5.60
C MET A 343 -14.72 -0.83 -4.92
N LYS A 344 -14.65 0.28 -4.18
CA LYS A 344 -13.43 0.66 -3.47
C LYS A 344 -13.13 -0.24 -2.29
N THR A 345 -14.14 -0.64 -1.51
CA THR A 345 -13.93 -1.24 -0.19
C THR A 345 -14.15 -2.76 -0.12
N GLU A 346 -14.84 -3.36 -1.09
CA GLU A 346 -15.16 -4.79 -1.10
C GLU A 346 -14.65 -5.52 -2.35
N ILE A 347 -14.38 -4.80 -3.45
CA ILE A 347 -13.83 -5.39 -4.69
C ILE A 347 -12.31 -5.25 -4.73
N TYR A 348 -11.78 -4.08 -4.37
CA TYR A 348 -10.33 -3.87 -4.27
C TYR A 348 -9.81 -4.38 -2.92
N THR A 349 -9.41 -5.65 -2.85
CA THR A 349 -8.92 -6.31 -1.62
C THR A 349 -7.76 -7.27 -1.88
N GLU A 350 -6.85 -7.44 -0.90
CA GLU A 350 -5.64 -8.28 -0.97
C GLU A 350 -5.95 -9.77 -1.23
N ASP A 351 -6.38 -10.49 -0.19
CA ASP A 351 -6.42 -11.97 -0.17
C ASP A 351 -7.62 -12.53 -0.93
N ASP A 352 -8.74 -11.82 -0.94
CA ASP A 352 -9.97 -12.35 -1.53
C ASP A 352 -10.05 -12.10 -3.04
N ASN A 353 -9.45 -11.03 -3.56
CA ASN A 353 -9.62 -10.64 -4.95
C ASN A 353 -8.29 -10.59 -5.72
N PHE A 354 -7.27 -9.82 -5.29
CA PHE A 354 -6.01 -9.77 -6.03
C PHE A 354 -5.27 -11.11 -6.06
N VAL A 355 -5.21 -11.83 -4.95
CA VAL A 355 -4.60 -13.17 -4.90
C VAL A 355 -5.27 -14.15 -5.87
N LYS A 356 -6.61 -14.10 -6.01
CA LYS A 356 -7.35 -14.92 -7.00
C LYS A 356 -6.97 -14.57 -8.44
N PHE A 357 -6.81 -13.30 -8.76
CA PHE A 357 -6.38 -12.86 -10.10
C PHE A 357 -4.93 -13.25 -10.41
N PHE A 358 -4.03 -13.14 -9.43
CA PHE A 358 -2.63 -13.50 -9.60
C PHE A 358 -2.37 -15.02 -9.55
N LYS A 359 -3.29 -15.80 -8.95
CA LYS A 359 -3.17 -17.25 -8.76
C LYS A 359 -1.87 -17.62 -8.03
N VAL A 360 -1.62 -16.93 -6.93
CA VAL A 360 -0.44 -17.12 -6.07
C VAL A 360 -0.86 -17.62 -4.70
N LEU A 361 0.08 -18.22 -3.97
CA LEU A 361 -0.09 -18.47 -2.55
C LEU A 361 0.13 -17.17 -1.77
N ASN A 362 -0.72 -16.91 -0.79
CA ASN A 362 -0.63 -15.75 0.10
C ASN A 362 -1.17 -16.13 1.48
N ARG A 363 -0.80 -15.34 2.50
CA ARG A 363 -1.46 -15.42 3.81
C ARG A 363 -2.98 -15.21 3.64
N LYS A 364 -3.79 -16.08 4.24
CA LYS A 364 -5.27 -16.02 4.19
C LYS A 364 -5.90 -15.05 5.19
N THR A 365 -5.09 -14.56 6.12
CA THR A 365 -5.49 -13.63 7.19
C THR A 365 -4.24 -12.91 7.68
N TYR A 366 -4.40 -11.66 8.10
CA TYR A 366 -3.37 -10.87 8.77
C TYR A 366 -2.82 -11.57 10.03
N LEU A 367 -3.61 -12.44 10.66
CA LEU A 367 -3.19 -13.23 11.82
C LEU A 367 -2.17 -14.33 11.47
N ASN A 368 -1.98 -14.66 10.19
CA ASN A 368 -0.84 -15.46 9.74
C ASN A 368 0.36 -14.54 9.54
N PHE A 369 1.01 -14.19 10.65
CA PHE A 369 2.14 -13.27 10.66
C PHE A 369 3.31 -13.76 9.80
N ASP A 370 3.97 -12.79 9.17
CA ASP A 370 5.24 -13.01 8.51
C ASP A 370 6.28 -13.56 9.49
N LYS A 371 7.10 -14.49 9.00
CA LYS A 371 8.08 -15.25 9.79
C LYS A 371 9.52 -15.07 9.33
N ALA A 372 9.72 -14.45 8.17
CA ALA A 372 11.03 -14.22 7.59
C ALA A 372 11.01 -13.06 6.59
N VAL A 373 12.19 -12.59 6.23
CA VAL A 373 12.42 -11.62 5.15
C VAL A 373 13.44 -12.20 4.17
N PHE A 374 13.20 -11.97 2.89
CA PHE A 374 14.03 -12.47 1.79
C PHE A 374 14.43 -11.34 0.84
N LYS A 375 15.71 -11.35 0.41
CA LYS A 375 16.16 -10.58 -0.75
C LYS A 375 15.70 -11.29 -2.02
N ILE A 376 15.17 -10.53 -2.96
CA ILE A 376 14.71 -11.01 -4.27
C ILE A 376 15.22 -10.09 -5.39
N ASN A 377 15.23 -10.59 -6.62
CA ASN A 377 15.38 -9.76 -7.81
C ASN A 377 14.37 -10.18 -8.87
N ILE A 378 13.31 -9.37 -9.01
CA ILE A 378 12.22 -9.63 -9.95
C ILE A 378 12.47 -9.05 -11.34
N VAL A 379 13.54 -8.30 -11.59
CA VAL A 379 13.77 -7.66 -12.90
C VAL A 379 14.03 -8.69 -14.00
N PRO A 380 14.93 -9.69 -13.84
CA PRO A 380 15.15 -10.74 -14.83
C PRO A 380 13.88 -11.56 -15.11
N LYS A 381 13.60 -11.84 -16.40
CA LYS A 381 12.44 -12.66 -16.80
C LYS A 381 12.57 -14.13 -16.40
N VAL A 382 13.80 -14.61 -16.20
CA VAL A 382 14.09 -15.98 -15.73
C VAL A 382 13.78 -16.17 -14.24
N ASN A 383 13.59 -15.07 -13.51
CA ASN A 383 13.25 -15.09 -12.08
C ASN A 383 11.76 -14.90 -11.86
N TYR A 384 11.18 -13.91 -12.55
CA TYR A 384 9.82 -13.46 -12.35
C TYR A 384 9.24 -12.92 -13.65
N THR A 385 7.96 -13.13 -13.95
CA THR A 385 7.30 -12.56 -15.14
C THR A 385 6.04 -11.78 -14.79
N ILE A 386 5.64 -10.87 -15.68
CA ILE A 386 4.41 -10.08 -15.53
C ILE A 386 3.19 -10.99 -15.34
N TYR A 387 3.10 -12.08 -16.11
CA TYR A 387 1.93 -12.95 -16.11
C TYR A 387 1.93 -13.97 -14.96
N ASP A 388 3.06 -14.62 -14.70
CA ASP A 388 3.09 -15.79 -13.79
C ASP A 388 3.75 -15.48 -12.43
N GLY A 389 4.31 -14.29 -12.26
CA GLY A 389 5.13 -13.97 -11.09
C GLY A 389 6.33 -14.91 -11.01
N PHE A 390 6.57 -15.49 -9.82
CA PHE A 390 7.61 -16.50 -9.61
C PHE A 390 7.21 -17.91 -10.13
N ASN A 391 5.92 -18.19 -10.32
CA ASN A 391 5.41 -19.52 -10.68
C ASN A 391 5.48 -19.76 -12.20
N LEU A 392 6.70 -19.69 -12.76
CA LEU A 392 6.95 -19.64 -14.21
C LEU A 392 6.32 -20.82 -14.97
N ARG A 393 5.45 -20.52 -15.95
CA ARG A 393 4.78 -21.54 -16.79
C ARG A 393 5.76 -22.50 -17.46
N ASN A 394 5.31 -23.73 -17.70
CA ASN A 394 6.07 -24.79 -18.38
C ASN A 394 7.39 -25.17 -17.66
N THR A 395 7.46 -24.97 -16.36
CA THR A 395 8.57 -25.39 -15.49
C THR A 395 8.02 -26.10 -14.25
N ASN A 396 8.90 -26.69 -13.44
CA ASN A 396 8.51 -27.23 -12.13
C ASN A 396 7.97 -26.16 -11.17
N LEU A 397 8.26 -24.87 -11.42
CA LEU A 397 7.81 -23.73 -10.59
C LEU A 397 6.32 -23.42 -10.77
N ALA A 398 5.68 -23.88 -11.85
CA ALA A 398 4.27 -23.64 -12.13
C ALA A 398 3.32 -24.51 -11.26
N ALA A 399 3.79 -25.67 -10.80
CA ALA A 399 2.97 -26.60 -10.01
C ALA A 399 3.04 -26.25 -8.52
N ASN A 400 1.93 -26.40 -7.81
CA ASN A 400 1.83 -26.31 -6.33
C ASN A 400 2.54 -25.09 -5.72
N PHE A 401 2.55 -23.96 -6.42
CA PHE A 401 3.22 -22.72 -6.01
C PHE A 401 4.73 -22.88 -5.72
N ASN A 402 5.39 -23.84 -6.39
CA ASN A 402 6.81 -24.13 -6.21
C ASN A 402 7.71 -22.92 -6.52
N GLY A 403 7.28 -22.02 -7.41
CA GLY A 403 7.97 -20.76 -7.66
C GLY A 403 8.08 -19.85 -6.43
N GLN A 404 7.12 -19.93 -5.51
CA GLN A 404 7.12 -19.19 -4.25
C GLN A 404 7.73 -19.97 -3.08
N ASN A 405 7.91 -21.27 -3.21
CA ASN A 405 8.55 -22.07 -2.18
C ASN A 405 10.05 -21.70 -2.09
N THR A 406 10.46 -21.22 -0.92
CA THR A 406 11.80 -20.64 -0.74
C THR A 406 12.92 -21.68 -0.69
N GLU A 407 12.60 -22.97 -0.51
CA GLU A 407 13.56 -24.07 -0.52
C GLU A 407 13.72 -24.64 -1.93
N ILE A 408 12.62 -24.83 -2.65
CA ILE A 408 12.61 -25.33 -4.03
C ILE A 408 13.20 -24.29 -4.99
N ASN A 409 12.79 -23.03 -4.86
CA ASN A 409 13.26 -21.93 -5.70
C ASN A 409 14.31 -21.05 -4.98
N ASN A 410 15.20 -21.68 -4.21
CA ASN A 410 16.18 -20.99 -3.35
C ASN A 410 17.08 -19.98 -4.09
N MET A 411 17.34 -20.16 -5.39
CA MET A 411 18.12 -19.21 -6.20
C MET A 411 17.47 -17.83 -6.30
N ASN A 412 16.14 -17.74 -6.14
CA ASN A 412 15.39 -16.48 -6.18
C ASN A 412 15.22 -15.83 -4.80
N PHE A 413 15.49 -16.55 -3.71
CA PHE A 413 15.18 -16.10 -2.35
C PHE A 413 16.39 -16.28 -1.43
N THR A 414 17.11 -15.19 -1.18
CA THR A 414 18.18 -15.19 -0.17
C THR A 414 17.60 -14.76 1.18
N LYS A 415 17.59 -15.67 2.15
CA LYS A 415 17.09 -15.38 3.49
C LYS A 415 17.96 -14.34 4.19
N LEU A 416 17.34 -13.29 4.72
CA LEU A 416 18.02 -12.25 5.47
C LEU A 416 17.81 -12.42 6.97
N LYS A 417 18.67 -11.78 7.76
CA LYS A 417 18.51 -11.73 9.21
C LYS A 417 17.30 -10.86 9.54
N ASN A 418 16.34 -11.43 10.27
CA ASN A 418 15.29 -10.64 10.91
C ASN A 418 15.91 -9.82 12.05
N PHE A 419 15.69 -8.51 12.06
CA PHE A 419 16.18 -7.62 13.11
C PHE A 419 15.31 -7.67 14.37
N THR A 420 14.07 -8.16 14.28
CA THR A 420 13.30 -8.56 15.45
C THR A 420 13.90 -9.84 16.01
N GLY A 421 14.53 -9.75 17.18
CA GLY A 421 15.18 -10.87 17.86
C GLY A 421 14.22 -12.02 18.17
N LEU A 422 14.77 -13.24 18.23
CA LEU A 422 14.01 -14.38 18.78
C LEU A 422 13.72 -14.09 20.26
N PHE A 423 12.44 -14.05 20.63
CA PHE A 423 11.96 -13.61 21.95
C PHE A 423 12.24 -12.13 22.26
N GLU A 424 12.30 -11.24 21.25
CA GLU A 424 12.32 -9.78 21.50
C GLU A 424 11.05 -9.35 22.28
N PHE A 425 9.90 -9.90 21.88
CA PHE A 425 8.61 -9.66 22.51
C PHE A 425 7.98 -11.01 22.91
N TYR A 426 7.93 -11.30 24.21
CA TYR A 426 7.45 -12.58 24.72
C TYR A 426 6.68 -12.44 26.04
N LYS A 427 5.90 -13.47 26.38
CA LYS A 427 5.38 -13.70 27.74
C LYS A 427 6.18 -14.85 28.36
N LEU A 428 6.58 -14.70 29.62
CA LEU A 428 7.24 -15.77 30.35
C LEU A 428 6.20 -16.67 31.03
N LEU A 429 6.04 -17.89 30.52
CA LEU A 429 5.08 -18.88 31.02
C LEU A 429 5.78 -19.89 31.92
N CYS A 430 5.59 -19.76 33.24
CA CYS A 430 6.23 -20.62 34.23
C CYS A 430 5.25 -21.68 34.75
N VAL A 431 5.59 -22.97 34.59
CA VAL A 431 4.88 -24.06 35.26
C VAL A 431 5.30 -24.09 36.73
N ARG A 432 4.33 -24.03 37.65
CA ARG A 432 4.61 -24.13 39.09
C ARG A 432 5.23 -25.48 39.44
N GLY A 433 6.31 -25.48 40.20
CA GLY A 433 7.04 -26.70 40.60
C GLY A 433 6.22 -27.77 41.36
N ILE A 434 5.06 -27.41 41.90
CA ILE A 434 4.14 -28.38 42.53
C ILE A 434 3.38 -29.25 41.51
N ILE A 435 3.21 -28.76 40.28
CA ILE A 435 2.57 -29.50 39.18
C ILE A 435 3.56 -30.55 38.63
N THR A 436 4.84 -30.19 38.56
CA THR A 436 5.91 -31.10 38.12
C THR A 436 6.36 -32.08 39.21
N SER A 437 6.08 -31.83 40.49
CA SER A 437 6.39 -32.77 41.58
C SER A 437 5.31 -33.85 41.80
N LYS A 438 4.03 -33.54 41.58
CA LYS A 438 2.93 -34.54 41.64
C LYS A 438 2.95 -35.55 40.49
N THR A 439 3.52 -35.20 39.35
CA THR A 439 3.72 -36.12 38.22
C THR A 439 4.82 -37.14 38.53
N LYS A 440 5.89 -36.75 39.24
CA LYS A 440 6.88 -37.71 39.75
C LYS A 440 6.32 -38.68 40.79
N SER A 441 5.44 -38.25 41.69
CA SER A 441 4.89 -39.13 42.73
C SER A 441 3.87 -40.16 42.21
N LEU A 442 3.33 -39.99 41.00
CA LEU A 442 2.41 -40.96 40.38
C LEU A 442 3.16 -42.11 39.69
N ASP A 443 4.34 -41.84 39.11
CA ASP A 443 5.22 -42.90 38.57
C ASP A 443 5.90 -43.72 39.68
N GLU A 444 6.18 -43.10 40.83
CA GLU A 444 6.73 -43.81 42.01
C GLU A 444 5.66 -44.59 42.81
N GLY A 445 4.37 -44.39 42.49
CA GLY A 445 3.24 -45.06 43.16
C GLY A 445 2.87 -46.44 42.60
N TYR A 446 3.47 -46.87 41.49
CA TYR A 446 3.20 -48.17 40.84
C TYR A 446 4.24 -49.26 41.15
N ASN A 447 5.19 -49.00 42.04
CA ASN A 447 6.16 -49.99 42.55
C ASN A 447 6.09 -50.12 44.09
N LYS A 448 4.92 -50.44 44.62
CA LYS A 448 4.77 -51.03 45.96
C LYS A 448 3.75 -52.14 45.98
#